data_AF-A0A2M9R2F9-F1
#
_entry.id   AF-A0A2M9R2F9-F1
#
_cell.length_a   1.000
_cell.length_b   1.000
_cell.length_c   1.000
_cell.angle_alpha   90.00
_cell.angle_beta   90.00
_cell.angle_gamma   90.00
#
_symmetry.space_group_name_H-M   'P 1'
#
loop_
_entity.id
_entity.type
_entity.pdbx_description
1 polymer ?
#
loop_
_entity_poly.entity_id
_entity_poly.type
_entity_poly.pdbx_seq_one_letter_code
_entity_poly.pdbx_strand_id
1 'polypeptide(L)'
;MVTLKTFDNLVDAHLLKTKLESEGVTCFLFDENIVALDPLYNMAVGGIKLKVAHKDIANASEILRQIEQAHYTNEQNEVILCARCKSKNIGYFRSFRGAKGTLSILSLLLFMVYPIYFKYVYKCKDCGHEFS
;
A
#
# COMPACT_ATOMS: atom_id res chain seq x y z
N MET A 1 19.55 -4.06 -14.56
CA MET A 1 18.69 -3.51 -13.48
C MET A 1 18.03 -4.69 -12.77
N VAL A 2 17.78 -4.57 -11.47
CA VAL A 2 17.14 -5.61 -10.64
C VAL A 2 15.88 -5.04 -10.00
N THR A 3 14.85 -5.87 -9.81
CA THR A 3 13.60 -5.46 -9.17
C THR A 3 13.80 -5.36 -7.66
N LEU A 4 13.53 -4.19 -7.08
CA LEU A 4 13.54 -3.96 -5.64
C LEU A 4 12.20 -4.35 -5.02
N LYS A 5 11.10 -3.88 -5.60
CA LYS A 5 9.74 -4.10 -5.10
C LYS A 5 8.71 -3.98 -6.22
N THR A 6 7.62 -4.70 -6.08
CA THR A 6 6.44 -4.64 -6.95
C THR A 6 5.30 -3.95 -6.21
N PHE A 7 4.57 -3.08 -6.92
CA PHE A 7 3.47 -2.30 -6.39
C PHE A 7 2.19 -2.53 -7.19
N ASP A 8 1.06 -2.50 -6.49
CA ASP A 8 -0.27 -2.57 -7.11
C ASP A 8 -0.88 -1.18 -7.37
N ASN A 9 -0.22 -0.13 -6.87
CA ASN A 9 -0.69 1.24 -6.91
C ASN A 9 0.43 2.17 -7.38
N LEU A 10 0.12 3.01 -8.38
CA LEU A 10 1.02 4.03 -8.91
C LEU A 10 1.51 5.02 -7.85
N VAL A 11 0.62 5.44 -6.95
CA VAL A 11 0.95 6.43 -5.92
C VAL A 11 2.06 5.90 -5.01
N ASP A 12 1.92 4.67 -4.53
CA ASP A 12 2.91 4.04 -3.65
C ASP A 12 4.25 3.80 -4.37
N ALA A 13 4.19 3.42 -5.66
CA ALA A 13 5.36 3.21 -6.49
C ALA A 13 6.15 4.52 -6.70
N HIS A 14 5.47 5.61 -7.05
CA HIS A 14 6.10 6.92 -7.21
C HIS A 14 6.60 7.50 -5.89
N LEU A 15 5.91 7.27 -4.77
CA LEU A 15 6.35 7.73 -3.46
C LEU A 15 7.72 7.11 -3.10
N LEU A 16 7.88 5.79 -3.28
CA LEU A 16 9.16 5.14 -3.06
C LEU A 16 10.23 5.63 -4.06
N LYS A 17 9.86 5.79 -5.33
CA LYS A 17 10.77 6.31 -6.36
C LYS A 17 11.35 7.67 -5.97
N THR A 18 10.50 8.63 -5.63
CA THR A 18 10.93 9.98 -5.21
C THR A 18 11.83 9.93 -3.97
N LYS A 19 11.52 9.06 -3.01
CA LYS A 19 12.37 8.90 -1.81
C LYS A 19 13.74 8.34 -2.16
N LEU A 20 13.82 7.31 -3.02
CA LEU A 20 15.10 6.75 -3.46
C LEU A 20 15.92 7.75 -4.27
N GLU A 21 15.28 8.51 -5.17
CA GLU A 21 15.94 9.55 -5.96
C GLU A 21 16.48 10.69 -5.07
N SER A 22 15.76 11.06 -4.00
CA SER A 22 16.22 12.04 -3.02
C SER A 22 17.46 11.58 -2.24
N GLU A 23 17.68 10.27 -2.11
CA GLU A 23 18.87 9.67 -1.49
C GLU A 23 19.98 9.36 -2.53
N GLY A 24 19.83 9.85 -3.77
CA GLY A 24 20.79 9.66 -4.85
C GLY A 24 20.75 8.30 -5.55
N VAL A 25 19.73 7.48 -5.29
CA VAL A 25 19.57 6.15 -5.91
C VAL A 25 18.81 6.27 -7.23
N THR A 26 19.44 5.89 -8.34
CA THR A 26 18.78 5.86 -9.65
C THR A 26 17.82 4.66 -9.73
N CYS A 27 16.52 4.94 -9.96
CA CYS A 27 15.48 3.92 -10.05
C CYS A 27 14.47 4.21 -11.16
N PHE A 28 13.83 3.16 -11.68
CA PHE A 28 12.87 3.22 -12.78
C PHE A 28 11.65 2.37 -12.47
N LEU A 29 10.46 2.87 -12.83
CA LEU A 29 9.23 2.10 -12.79
C LEU A 29 9.03 1.41 -14.13
N PHE A 30 8.69 0.13 -14.07
CA PHE A 30 8.29 -0.67 -15.23
C PHE A 30 6.82 -1.02 -15.12
N ASP A 31 6.17 -1.17 -16.27
CA ASP A 31 4.75 -1.56 -16.39
C ASP A 31 3.74 -0.52 -15.85
N GLU A 32 4.21 0.70 -15.51
CA GLU A 32 3.35 1.77 -14.94
C GLU A 32 2.22 2.21 -15.87
N ASN A 33 2.50 2.34 -17.18
CA ASN A 33 1.51 2.77 -18.16
C ASN A 33 0.39 1.75 -18.36
N ILE A 34 0.69 0.45 -18.27
CA ILE A 34 -0.31 -0.60 -18.47
C ILE A 34 -1.27 -0.62 -17.27
N VAL A 35 -0.73 -0.52 -16.05
CA VAL A 35 -1.52 -0.45 -14.82
C VAL A 35 -2.31 0.86 -14.72
N ALA A 36 -1.75 1.97 -15.24
CA ALA A 36 -2.44 3.26 -15.29
C ALA A 36 -3.66 3.27 -16.21
N LEU A 37 -3.59 2.58 -17.35
CA LEU A 37 -4.67 2.56 -18.33
C LEU A 37 -5.85 1.70 -17.87
N ASP A 38 -5.58 0.53 -17.30
CA ASP A 38 -6.64 -0.30 -16.72
C ASP A 38 -6.09 -1.12 -15.54
N PRO A 39 -6.48 -0.75 -14.29
CA PRO A 39 -6.06 -1.45 -13.08
C PRO A 39 -6.41 -2.94 -13.05
N LEU A 40 -7.37 -3.42 -13.86
CA LEU A 40 -7.68 -4.85 -13.96
C LEU A 40 -6.53 -5.66 -14.57
N TYR A 41 -5.67 -5.04 -15.39
CA TYR A 41 -4.49 -5.71 -15.93
C TYR A 41 -3.38 -5.91 -14.91
N ASN A 42 -3.48 -5.32 -13.71
CA ASN A 42 -2.47 -5.48 -12.67
C ASN A 42 -2.17 -6.97 -12.37
N MET A 43 -3.20 -7.82 -12.42
CA MET A 43 -3.07 -9.29 -12.25
C MET A 43 -2.34 -9.99 -13.41
N ALA A 44 -2.38 -9.42 -14.62
CA ALA A 44 -1.74 -9.99 -15.81
C ALA A 44 -0.27 -9.59 -15.96
N VAL A 45 0.07 -8.32 -15.64
CA VAL A 45 1.46 -7.83 -15.72
C VAL A 45 2.26 -8.08 -14.43
N GLY A 46 1.57 -8.41 -13.35
CA GLY A 46 2.17 -8.73 -12.06
C GLY A 46 2.72 -7.49 -11.34
N GLY A 47 2.00 -6.38 -11.40
CA GLY A 47 2.37 -5.14 -10.70
C GLY A 47 3.36 -4.23 -11.41
N ILE A 48 3.43 -3.00 -10.90
CA ILE A 48 4.41 -1.98 -11.26
C ILE A 48 5.72 -2.33 -10.59
N LYS A 49 6.77 -2.59 -11.38
CA LYS A 49 8.06 -3.06 -10.87
C LYS A 49 9.01 -1.89 -10.73
N LEU A 50 9.37 -1.54 -9.49
CA LEU A 50 10.43 -0.57 -9.22
C LEU A 50 11.79 -1.27 -9.30
N LYS A 51 12.60 -0.86 -10.28
CA LYS A 51 13.92 -1.43 -10.54
C LYS A 51 15.04 -0.43 -10.24
N VAL A 52 16.14 -0.95 -9.72
CA VAL A 52 17.36 -0.19 -9.40
C VAL A 52 18.56 -0.78 -10.13
N ALA A 53 19.66 -0.03 -10.21
CA ALA A 53 20.92 -0.57 -10.68
C ALA A 53 21.41 -1.67 -9.72
N HIS A 54 22.07 -2.71 -10.25
CA HIS A 54 22.55 -3.84 -9.42
C HIS A 54 23.51 -3.39 -8.32
N LYS A 55 24.31 -2.35 -8.58
CA LYS A 55 25.23 -1.75 -7.61
C LYS A 55 24.53 -1.07 -6.42
N ASP A 56 23.30 -0.58 -6.62
CA ASP A 56 22.57 0.24 -5.64
C ASP A 56 21.52 -0.57 -4.87
N ILE A 57 21.36 -1.87 -5.18
CA ILE A 57 20.32 -2.73 -4.58
C ILE A 57 20.43 -2.81 -3.05
N ALA A 58 21.64 -2.90 -2.52
CA ALA A 58 21.87 -2.99 -1.08
C ALA A 58 21.45 -1.70 -0.38
N ASN A 59 21.85 -0.54 -0.92
CA ASN A 59 21.48 0.76 -0.39
C ASN A 59 19.96 0.99 -0.48
N ALA A 60 19.37 0.70 -1.65
CA ALA A 60 17.94 0.84 -1.87
C ALA A 60 17.10 -0.06 -0.95
N SER A 61 17.59 -1.27 -0.66
CA SER A 61 16.93 -2.19 0.27
C SER A 61 16.95 -1.69 1.71
N GLU A 62 18.05 -1.06 2.14
CA GLU A 62 18.12 -0.48 3.48
C GLU A 62 17.20 0.74 3.63
N ILE A 63 17.16 1.62 2.62
CA ILE A 63 16.20 2.75 2.59
C ILE A 63 14.77 2.23 2.64
N LEU A 64 14.43 1.21 1.84
CA LEU A 64 13.11 0.58 1.87
C LEU A 64 12.76 0.03 3.25
N ARG A 65 13.72 -0.65 3.90
CA ARG A 65 13.52 -1.22 5.24
C ARG A 65 13.23 -0.13 6.28
N GLN A 66 13.92 1.01 6.22
CA GLN A 66 13.68 2.14 7.12
C GLN A 66 12.28 2.74 6.92
N ILE A 67 11.80 2.83 5.68
CA ILE A 67 10.46 3.32 5.37
C ILE A 67 9.39 2.35 5.85
N GLU A 68 9.57 1.05 5.65
CA GLU A 68 8.62 0.03 6.09
C GLU A 68 8.55 -0.10 7.62
N GLN A 69 9.62 0.28 8.32
CA GLN A 69 9.67 0.38 9.78
C GLN A 69 9.14 1.72 10.30
N ALA A 70 8.81 2.68 9.44
CA ALA A 70 8.19 3.92 9.86
C ALA A 70 6.83 3.61 10.50
N HIS A 71 6.62 4.11 11.71
CA HIS A 71 5.41 3.85 12.47
C HIS A 71 4.36 4.91 12.19
N TYR A 72 3.09 4.52 12.18
CA TYR A 72 1.99 5.47 12.12
C TYR A 72 2.00 6.33 13.38
N THR A 73 1.97 7.65 13.22
CA THR A 73 1.93 8.62 14.32
C THR A 73 0.62 9.41 14.31
N ASN A 74 0.18 9.88 15.48
CA ASN A 74 -0.94 10.82 15.60
C ASN A 74 -0.48 12.27 15.34
N GLU A 75 -1.40 13.24 15.46
CA GLU A 75 -1.13 14.67 15.27
C GLU A 75 -0.09 15.23 16.26
N GLN A 76 0.09 14.58 17.41
CA GLN A 76 1.07 14.90 18.45
C GLN A 76 2.40 14.17 18.23
N ASN A 77 2.58 13.50 17.09
CA ASN A 77 3.76 12.73 16.73
C ASN A 77 4.04 11.51 17.64
N GLU A 78 3.02 11.01 18.32
CA GLU A 78 3.07 9.80 19.15
C GLU A 78 2.75 8.57 18.31
N VAL A 79 3.49 7.49 18.54
CA VAL A 79 3.30 6.23 17.79
C VAL A 79 1.96 5.61 18.15
N ILE A 80 1.14 5.37 17.14
CA ILE A 80 -0.14 4.66 17.27
C ILE A 80 0.17 3.19 17.57
N LEU A 81 -0.42 2.68 18.65
CA LEU A 81 -0.30 1.28 19.08
C LEU A 81 -1.65 0.58 18.94
N CYS A 82 -1.61 -0.71 18.60
CA CYS A 82 -2.83 -1.51 18.65
C CYS A 82 -3.37 -1.60 20.08
N ALA A 83 -4.64 -1.20 20.29
CA ALA A 83 -5.30 -1.28 21.59
C ALA A 83 -5.37 -2.70 22.20
N ARG A 84 -5.27 -3.75 21.37
CA ARG A 84 -5.38 -5.14 21.80
C ARG A 84 -4.05 -5.81 22.11
N CYS A 85 -3.04 -5.65 21.25
CA CYS A 85 -1.75 -6.35 21.38
C CYS A 85 -0.55 -5.41 21.54
N LYS A 86 -0.75 -4.09 21.54
CA LYS A 86 0.30 -3.05 21.61
C LYS A 86 1.36 -3.13 20.50
N SER A 87 1.08 -3.86 19.42
CA SER A 87 1.94 -3.86 18.26
C SER A 87 1.92 -2.50 17.55
N LYS A 88 3.06 -2.16 16.97
CA LYS A 88 3.25 -1.00 16.08
C LYS A 88 3.00 -1.35 14.60
N ASN A 89 2.84 -2.64 14.28
CA ASN A 89 2.60 -3.14 12.93
C ASN A 89 1.13 -2.98 12.56
N ILE A 90 0.75 -1.75 12.26
CA ILE A 90 -0.60 -1.33 11.89
C ILE A 90 -0.59 -1.05 10.39
N GLY A 91 -1.72 -1.22 9.72
CA GLY A 91 -1.89 -0.78 8.34
C GLY A 91 -3.24 -0.11 8.16
N TYR A 92 -3.34 0.72 7.12
CA TYR A 92 -4.56 1.43 6.77
C TYR A 92 -5.25 0.72 5.61
N PHE A 93 -6.47 0.22 5.83
CA PHE A 93 -7.16 -0.61 4.85
C PHE A 93 -8.59 -0.12 4.62
N ARG A 94 -9.09 -0.36 3.41
CA ARG A 94 -10.53 -0.27 3.11
C ARG A 94 -11.22 -1.46 3.74
N SER A 95 -12.05 -1.23 4.76
CA SER A 95 -12.87 -2.26 5.39
C SER A 95 -14.30 -2.17 4.87
N PHE A 96 -14.83 -3.33 4.51
CA PHE A 96 -16.23 -3.54 4.13
C PHE A 96 -17.08 -4.09 5.29
N ARG A 97 -16.50 -4.18 6.51
CA ARG A 97 -17.21 -4.68 7.68
C ARG A 97 -18.22 -3.64 8.20
N GLY A 98 -19.48 -4.06 8.30
CA GLY A 98 -20.60 -3.27 8.84
C GLY A 98 -21.85 -3.37 7.98
N ALA A 99 -23.01 -3.03 8.56
CA ALA A 99 -24.33 -3.15 7.90
C ALA A 99 -24.42 -2.38 6.57
N LYS A 100 -23.69 -1.27 6.42
CA LYS A 100 -23.64 -0.48 5.18
C LYS A 100 -22.76 -1.14 4.10
N GLY A 101 -21.72 -1.86 4.50
CA GLY A 101 -20.85 -2.61 3.58
C GLY A 101 -21.54 -3.85 3.03
N THR A 102 -22.29 -4.58 3.86
CA THR A 102 -23.09 -5.73 3.42
C THR A 102 -24.19 -5.31 2.43
N LEU A 103 -24.86 -4.17 2.68
CA LEU A 103 -25.83 -3.61 1.73
C LEU A 103 -25.19 -3.20 0.41
N SER A 104 -23.96 -2.65 0.42
CA SER A 104 -23.24 -2.31 -0.80
C SER A 104 -22.91 -3.53 -1.66
N ILE A 105 -22.55 -4.66 -1.03
CA ILE A 105 -22.28 -5.92 -1.73
C ILE A 105 -23.56 -6.49 -2.33
N LEU A 106 -24.66 -6.47 -1.57
CA LEU A 106 -25.97 -6.94 -2.06
C LEU A 106 -26.48 -6.09 -3.23
N SER A 107 -26.28 -4.77 -3.15
CA SER A 107 -26.63 -3.83 -4.21
C SER A 107 -25.83 -4.07 -5.49
N LEU A 108 -24.54 -4.40 -5.38
CA LEU A 108 -23.72 -4.77 -6.53
C LEU A 108 -24.23 -6.04 -7.20
N LEU A 109 -24.65 -7.05 -6.43
CA LEU A 109 -25.20 -8.30 -6.96
C LEU A 109 -26.55 -8.09 -7.66
N LEU A 110 -27.42 -7.26 -7.10
CA LEU A 110 -28.79 -7.09 -7.57
C LEU A 110 -28.91 -6.10 -8.74
N PHE A 111 -28.13 -5.02 -8.70
CA PHE A 111 -28.23 -3.91 -9.65
C PHE A 111 -27.00 -3.73 -10.53
N MET A 112 -25.95 -4.56 -10.36
CA MET A 112 -24.67 -4.46 -11.08
C MET A 112 -24.02 -3.06 -10.97
N VAL A 113 -24.38 -2.29 -9.94
CA VAL A 113 -23.84 -0.93 -9.72
C VAL A 113 -22.57 -1.02 -8.89
N TYR A 114 -21.59 -0.21 -9.26
CA TYR A 114 -20.32 -0.14 -8.57
C TYR A 114 -20.51 0.18 -7.07
N PRO A 115 -19.79 -0.51 -6.15
CA PRO A 115 -19.95 -0.29 -4.72
C PRO A 115 -19.58 1.14 -4.33
N ILE A 116 -20.57 1.91 -3.86
CA ILE A 116 -20.45 3.36 -3.60
C ILE A 116 -19.81 3.64 -2.22
N TYR A 117 -19.72 2.64 -1.32
CA TYR A 117 -19.35 2.90 0.07
C TYR A 117 -18.26 1.97 0.62
N PHE A 118 -17.13 2.56 1.00
CA PHE A 118 -16.05 1.93 1.77
C PHE A 118 -15.60 2.88 2.89
N LYS A 119 -15.24 2.32 4.05
CA LYS A 119 -14.61 3.06 5.14
C LYS A 119 -13.15 2.66 5.27
N TYR A 120 -12.29 3.63 5.51
CA TYR A 120 -10.91 3.35 5.87
C TYR A 120 -10.79 3.15 7.38
N VAL A 121 -10.07 2.11 7.79
CA VAL A 121 -9.83 1.78 9.20
C VAL A 121 -8.38 1.36 9.38
N TYR A 122 -7.86 1.57 10.58
CA TYR A 122 -6.61 0.96 11.00
C TYR A 122 -6.85 -0.51 11.34
N LYS A 123 -5.97 -1.38 10.84
CA LYS A 123 -5.98 -2.81 11.15
C LYS A 123 -4.60 -3.23 11.60
N CYS A 124 -4.52 -3.88 12.76
CA CYS A 124 -3.27 -4.48 13.22
C CYS A 124 -2.95 -5.73 12.38
N LYS A 125 -1.74 -5.82 11.83
CA LYS A 125 -1.29 -6.97 11.02
C LYS A 125 -1.01 -8.22 11.85
N ASP A 126 -0.72 -8.05 13.14
CA ASP A 126 -0.37 -9.18 14.02
C ASP A 126 -1.60 -9.83 14.68
N CYS A 127 -2.58 -9.04 15.14
CA CYS A 127 -3.77 -9.57 15.82
C CYS A 127 -5.09 -9.40 15.04
N GLY A 128 -5.07 -8.71 13.90
CA GLY A 128 -6.24 -8.49 13.06
C GLY A 128 -7.31 -7.54 13.63
N HIS A 129 -7.03 -6.87 14.76
CA HIS A 129 -7.96 -5.91 15.36
C HIS A 129 -8.11 -4.66 14.49
N GLU A 130 -9.37 -4.29 14.21
CA GLU A 130 -9.75 -3.09 13.45
C GLU A 130 -10.20 -1.99 14.40
N PHE A 131 -9.68 -0.79 14.22
CA PHE A 131 -10.05 0.41 14.98
C PHE A 131 -10.02 1.62 14.04
N SER A 132 -10.79 2.65 14.39
CA SER A 132 -10.95 3.88 13.57
C SER A 132 -10.28 5.06 14.22
#